data_AF-A0A0F9ME81-F1
#
_entry.id   AF-A0A0F9ME81-F1
#
_cell.length_a   1.000
_cell.length_b   1.000
_cell.length_c   1.000
_cell.angle_alpha   90.00
_cell.angle_beta   90.00
_cell.angle_gamma   90.00
#
_symmetry.space_group_name_H-M   'P 1'
#
loop_
_entity.id
_entity.type
_entity.pdbx_description
1 polymer ?
#
loop_
_entity_poly.entity_id
_entity_poly.type
_entity_poly.pdbx_seq_one_letter_code
_entity_poly.pdbx_strand_id
1 'polypeptide(L)'
;MSKQRIEFTEEYKGFTLVGTFYNSDYTERGWHRCGYVGLPAEHSLNDIDYNDTVDHDVFKHLLERTVEDGRASWIGILCVKVSEEEGISIYILFDVHGGITYSNRSSTYPVPSDNLFWYGFDCAHLDNHPLIQTEEYVRKELHSFADQLIEYESILAVKEPPDEA
;
A
#
# COMPACT_ATOMS: atom_id res chain seq x y z
N MET A 1 -2.50 23.05 16.18
CA MET A 1 -1.84 22.68 14.91
C MET A 1 -1.43 21.23 15.02
N SER A 2 -2.19 20.32 14.40
CA SER A 2 -1.71 18.95 14.25
C SER A 2 -0.46 18.99 13.36
N LYS A 3 0.60 18.33 13.80
CA LYS A 3 1.87 18.26 13.05
C LYS A 3 2.08 16.81 12.67
N GLN A 4 1.90 16.50 11.39
CA GLN A 4 2.48 15.30 10.83
C GLN A 4 4.01 15.45 10.91
N ARG A 5 4.70 14.46 11.46
CA ARG A 5 6.16 14.37 11.43
C ARG A 5 6.57 13.17 10.61
N ILE A 6 7.64 13.31 9.84
CA ILE A 6 8.32 12.15 9.27
C ILE A 6 9.10 11.48 10.40
N GLU A 7 8.85 10.19 10.63
CA GLU A 7 9.62 9.39 11.60
C GLU A 7 10.82 8.72 10.94
N PHE A 8 10.66 8.26 9.70
CA PHE A 8 11.77 7.73 8.91
C PHE A 8 11.55 7.87 7.40
N THR A 9 12.65 7.87 6.68
CA THR A 9 12.71 7.69 5.22
C THR A 9 13.88 6.77 4.93
N GLU A 10 13.64 5.70 4.18
CA GLU A 10 14.66 4.69 3.87
C GLU A 10 14.43 4.09 2.49
N GLU A 11 15.48 3.49 1.94
CA GLU A 11 15.43 2.78 0.67
C GLU A 11 15.41 1.27 0.94
N TYR A 12 14.51 0.54 0.26
CA TYR A 12 14.40 -0.90 0.38
C TYR A 12 14.06 -1.53 -0.97
N LYS A 13 14.96 -2.39 -1.47
CA LYS A 13 14.83 -3.12 -2.74
C LYS A 13 14.42 -2.24 -3.94
N GLY A 14 14.88 -0.99 -3.97
CA GLY A 14 14.59 -0.05 -5.06
C GLY A 14 13.36 0.84 -4.84
N PHE A 15 12.71 0.74 -3.68
CA PHE A 15 11.59 1.60 -3.29
C PHE A 15 11.98 2.56 -2.18
N THR A 16 11.47 3.79 -2.27
CA THR A 16 11.53 4.77 -1.18
C THR A 16 10.39 4.51 -0.21
N LEU A 17 10.71 4.25 1.06
CA LEU A 17 9.76 4.00 2.13
C LEU A 17 9.70 5.19 3.08
N VAL A 18 8.49 5.62 3.44
CA VAL A 18 8.28 6.75 4.36
C VAL A 18 7.31 6.38 5.46
N GLY A 19 7.76 6.51 6.70
CA GLY A 19 6.91 6.42 7.89
C GLY A 19 6.59 7.81 8.45
N THR A 20 5.33 8.08 8.71
CA THR A 20 4.89 9.35 9.31
C THR A 20 4.09 9.12 10.59
N PHE A 21 4.15 10.06 11.51
CA PHE A 21 3.34 10.08 12.73
C PHE A 21 2.53 11.36 12.79
N TYR A 22 1.24 11.20 12.96
CA TYR A 22 0.30 12.28 13.16
C TYR A 22 -0.12 12.29 14.63
N ASN A 23 0.06 13.45 15.28
CA ASN A 23 -0.48 13.71 16.59
C ASN A 23 -1.51 14.84 16.50
N SER A 24 -2.72 14.60 16.97
CA SER A 24 -3.80 15.58 16.94
C SER A 24 -4.56 15.58 18.25
N ASP A 25 -4.41 16.67 18.98
CA ASP A 25 -5.17 16.96 20.20
C ASP A 25 -6.66 17.25 19.91
N TYR A 26 -7.07 17.34 18.63
CA TYR A 26 -8.40 17.80 18.19
C TYR A 26 -9.28 16.71 17.57
N THR A 27 -8.75 15.53 17.33
CA THR A 27 -9.50 14.39 16.80
C THR A 27 -9.63 13.36 17.91
N GLU A 28 -10.84 12.85 18.18
CA GLU A 28 -11.07 11.78 19.17
C GLU A 28 -10.19 10.53 18.93
N ARG A 29 -9.62 10.39 17.73
CA ARG A 29 -8.70 9.31 17.32
C ARG A 29 -7.24 9.46 17.77
N GLY A 30 -6.90 10.49 18.55
CA GLY A 30 -5.71 10.52 19.43
C GLY A 30 -4.33 10.66 18.79
N TRP A 31 -3.95 9.86 17.80
CA TRP A 31 -2.64 9.83 17.16
C TRP A 31 -2.64 8.65 16.15
N HIS A 32 -1.84 8.69 15.09
CA HIS A 32 -1.68 7.55 14.18
C HIS A 32 -0.32 7.54 13.47
N ARG A 33 0.09 6.36 12.98
CA ARG A 33 1.24 6.23 12.08
C ARG A 33 0.82 5.70 10.71
N CYS A 34 1.38 6.31 9.68
CA CYS A 34 1.18 5.90 8.29
C CYS A 34 2.46 5.49 7.62
N GLY A 35 2.35 4.52 6.72
CA GLY A 35 3.41 4.13 5.81
C GLY A 35 3.07 4.49 4.37
N TYR A 36 4.09 4.90 3.62
CA TYR A 36 4.01 5.15 2.18
C TYR A 36 5.18 4.49 1.45
N VAL A 37 4.89 3.95 0.27
CA VAL A 37 5.87 3.38 -0.67
C VAL A 37 5.87 4.24 -1.93
N GLY A 38 7.05 4.73 -2.30
CA GLY A 38 7.27 5.49 -3.53
C GLY A 38 7.67 4.57 -4.66
N LEU A 39 6.86 4.53 -5.70
CA LEU A 39 7.06 3.73 -6.89
C LEU A 39 7.84 4.54 -7.94
N PRO A 40 8.89 3.96 -8.53
CA PRO A 40 9.55 4.57 -9.68
C PRO A 40 8.60 4.59 -10.90
N ALA A 41 8.93 5.43 -11.89
CA ALA A 41 8.11 5.62 -13.09
C ALA A 41 7.93 4.34 -13.92
N GLU A 42 8.88 3.43 -13.81
CA GLU A 42 8.94 2.17 -14.54
C GLU A 42 8.06 1.06 -13.93
N HIS A 43 7.53 1.24 -12.72
CA HIS A 43 6.67 0.26 -12.07
C HIS A 43 5.31 0.17 -12.78
N SER A 44 4.77 -1.03 -12.99
CA SER A 44 3.52 -1.28 -13.72
C SER A 44 2.29 -0.64 -13.05
N LEU A 45 2.37 -0.39 -11.74
CA LEU A 45 1.35 0.35 -10.96
C LEU A 45 1.59 1.86 -10.85
N ASN A 46 2.53 2.44 -11.61
CA ASN A 46 2.73 3.88 -11.62
C ASN A 46 1.49 4.59 -12.20
N ASP A 47 1.03 5.65 -11.54
CA ASP A 47 -0.16 6.43 -11.93
C ASP A 47 -1.50 5.65 -11.94
N ILE A 48 -1.57 4.49 -11.28
CA ILE A 48 -2.82 3.71 -11.11
C ILE A 48 -3.46 4.04 -9.75
N ASP A 49 -4.74 4.40 -9.73
CA ASP A 49 -5.42 4.74 -8.47
C ASP A 49 -5.69 3.47 -7.63
N TYR A 50 -5.67 3.58 -6.31
CA TYR A 50 -5.94 2.42 -5.45
C TYR A 50 -7.37 1.89 -5.61
N ASN A 51 -8.31 2.69 -6.14
CA ASN A 51 -9.66 2.24 -6.47
C ASN A 51 -9.74 1.55 -7.84
N ASP A 52 -8.72 1.70 -8.69
CA ASP A 52 -8.65 1.00 -9.97
C ASP A 52 -8.43 -0.49 -9.74
N THR A 53 -8.75 -1.27 -10.78
CA THR A 53 -8.75 -2.71 -10.74
C THR A 53 -7.60 -3.32 -11.53
N VAL A 54 -7.16 -4.49 -11.08
CA VAL A 54 -6.18 -5.33 -11.80
C VAL A 54 -6.81 -6.63 -12.27
N ASP A 55 -6.12 -7.31 -13.18
CA ASP A 55 -6.52 -8.58 -13.77
C ASP A 55 -6.72 -9.70 -12.72
N HIS A 56 -7.74 -10.53 -12.94
CA HIS A 56 -8.16 -11.60 -12.03
C HIS A 56 -7.10 -12.68 -11.75
N ASP A 57 -6.23 -13.07 -12.69
CA ASP A 57 -5.23 -14.09 -12.35
C ASP A 57 -4.06 -13.54 -11.53
N VAL A 58 -3.84 -12.22 -11.56
CA VAL A 58 -2.92 -11.55 -10.63
C VAL A 58 -3.51 -11.60 -9.23
N PHE A 59 -4.81 -11.31 -9.13
CA PHE A 59 -5.54 -11.41 -7.88
C PHE A 59 -5.52 -12.83 -7.29
N LYS A 60 -5.72 -13.89 -8.08
CA LYS A 60 -5.79 -15.25 -7.55
C LYS A 60 -4.52 -15.64 -6.79
N HIS A 61 -3.35 -15.30 -7.31
CA HIS A 61 -2.07 -15.56 -6.65
C HIS A 61 -1.90 -14.76 -5.35
N LEU A 62 -2.30 -13.49 -5.36
CA LEU A 62 -2.10 -12.61 -4.21
C LEU A 62 -3.17 -12.82 -3.11
N LEU A 63 -4.42 -13.13 -3.47
CA LEU A 63 -5.50 -13.39 -2.52
C LEU A 63 -5.29 -14.71 -1.77
N GLU A 64 -4.88 -15.79 -2.44
CA GLU A 64 -4.60 -17.08 -1.79
C GLU A 64 -3.65 -16.86 -0.60
N ARG A 65 -2.59 -16.08 -0.81
CA ARG A 65 -1.65 -15.68 0.23
C ARG A 65 -2.27 -14.80 1.32
N THR A 66 -2.99 -13.75 0.94
CA THR A 66 -3.61 -12.78 1.86
C THR A 66 -4.67 -13.42 2.77
N VAL A 67 -5.38 -14.45 2.28
CA VAL A 67 -6.37 -15.22 3.04
C VAL A 67 -5.70 -16.29 3.91
N GLU A 68 -4.67 -16.99 3.41
CA GLU A 68 -3.94 -18.02 4.16
C GLU A 68 -3.22 -17.45 5.38
N ASP A 69 -2.62 -16.26 5.26
CA ASP A 69 -1.93 -15.60 6.37
C ASP A 69 -2.87 -14.88 7.35
N GLY A 70 -4.18 -14.80 7.05
CA GLY A 70 -5.21 -14.29 7.95
C GLY A 70 -5.18 -12.77 8.18
N ARG A 71 -4.50 -12.01 7.32
CA ARG A 71 -4.23 -10.58 7.48
C ARG A 71 -5.06 -9.67 6.57
N ALA A 72 -5.82 -10.26 5.66
CA ALA A 72 -6.72 -9.54 4.76
C ALA A 72 -7.59 -8.50 5.48
N SER A 73 -7.68 -7.29 4.91
CA SER A 73 -8.60 -6.25 5.39
C SER A 73 -10.04 -6.76 5.26
N TRP A 74 -10.65 -7.16 6.37
CA TRP A 74 -12.01 -7.71 6.39
C TRP A 74 -13.06 -6.73 5.86
N ILE A 75 -12.87 -5.43 6.14
CA ILE A 75 -13.70 -4.37 5.56
C ILE A 75 -13.49 -4.32 4.05
N GLY A 76 -12.24 -4.41 3.61
CA GLY A 76 -11.90 -4.51 2.19
C GLY A 76 -12.57 -5.67 1.50
N ILE A 77 -12.50 -6.88 2.07
CA ILE A 77 -13.17 -8.07 1.53
C ILE A 77 -14.69 -7.87 1.42
N LEU A 78 -15.31 -7.24 2.43
CA LEU A 78 -16.76 -7.02 2.42
C LEU A 78 -17.20 -5.90 1.47
N CYS A 79 -16.33 -4.91 1.22
CA CYS A 79 -16.65 -3.72 0.43
C CYS A 79 -16.05 -3.72 -0.97
N VAL A 80 -15.18 -4.68 -1.31
CA VAL A 80 -14.60 -4.76 -2.65
C VAL A 80 -15.69 -5.05 -3.67
N LYS A 81 -15.70 -4.26 -4.73
CA LYS A 81 -16.48 -4.58 -5.92
C LYS A 81 -15.73 -5.70 -6.65
N VAL A 82 -16.21 -6.93 -6.51
CA VAL A 82 -15.77 -8.05 -7.35
C VAL A 82 -16.77 -8.19 -8.50
N SER A 83 -16.31 -7.99 -9.73
CA SER A 83 -17.07 -8.42 -10.89
C SER A 83 -16.17 -9.20 -11.83
N GLU A 84 -16.72 -10.25 -12.45
CA GLU A 84 -15.97 -11.08 -13.42
C GLU A 84 -15.43 -10.24 -14.59
N GLU A 85 -16.08 -9.10 -14.89
CA GLU A 85 -15.71 -8.22 -16.01
C GLU A 85 -14.75 -7.09 -15.63
N GLU A 86 -14.76 -6.57 -14.39
CA GLU A 86 -14.01 -5.34 -14.04
C GLU A 86 -12.71 -5.60 -13.28
N GLY A 87 -12.40 -6.84 -12.87
CA GLY A 87 -11.19 -7.12 -12.08
C GLY A 87 -11.35 -6.78 -10.60
N ILE A 88 -10.25 -6.63 -9.87
CA ILE A 88 -10.27 -6.40 -8.41
C ILE A 88 -9.45 -5.19 -8.01
N SER A 89 -10.02 -4.39 -7.10
CA SER A 89 -9.45 -3.13 -6.65
C SER A 89 -8.12 -3.32 -5.92
N ILE A 90 -7.14 -2.47 -6.25
CA ILE A 90 -5.83 -2.41 -5.61
C ILE A 90 -5.94 -2.22 -4.09
N TYR A 91 -7.01 -1.57 -3.61
CA TYR A 91 -7.34 -1.41 -2.19
C TYR A 91 -7.16 -2.70 -1.37
N ILE A 92 -7.55 -3.87 -1.90
CA ILE A 92 -7.42 -5.17 -1.22
C ILE A 92 -6.30 -6.06 -1.79
N LEU A 93 -5.61 -5.61 -2.84
CA LEU A 93 -4.65 -6.45 -3.54
C LEU A 93 -3.44 -6.80 -2.66
N PHE A 94 -3.03 -5.84 -1.84
CA PHE A 94 -1.86 -5.94 -0.97
C PHE A 94 -2.26 -6.12 0.49
N ASP A 95 -1.58 -7.05 1.14
CA ASP A 95 -1.75 -7.36 2.56
C ASP A 95 -0.94 -6.39 3.41
N VAL A 96 -1.62 -5.32 3.82
CA VAL A 96 -1.10 -4.27 4.71
C VAL A 96 -2.20 -3.81 5.67
N HIS A 97 -1.81 -3.25 6.82
CA HIS A 97 -2.73 -2.71 7.82
C HIS A 97 -3.77 -1.78 7.19
N GLY A 98 -5.05 -2.17 7.28
CA GLY A 98 -6.17 -1.36 6.78
C GLY A 98 -6.39 -1.40 5.27
N GLY A 99 -5.47 -1.99 4.50
CA GLY A 99 -5.47 -1.92 3.03
C GLY A 99 -4.93 -0.59 2.49
N ILE A 100 -4.78 -0.51 1.16
CA ILE A 100 -4.26 0.68 0.49
C ILE A 100 -5.37 1.73 0.38
N THR A 101 -5.14 2.91 0.96
CA THR A 101 -6.13 4.00 1.04
C THR A 101 -5.61 5.33 0.50
N TYR A 102 -4.43 5.32 -0.09
CA TYR A 102 -3.83 6.48 -0.72
C TYR A 102 -3.04 6.04 -1.95
N SER A 103 -3.25 6.75 -3.06
CA SER A 103 -2.46 6.64 -4.29
C SER A 103 -2.39 8.02 -4.92
N ASN A 104 -1.20 8.60 -5.07
CA ASN A 104 -1.07 9.84 -5.83
C ASN A 104 0.38 10.17 -6.19
N ARG A 105 0.54 10.92 -7.28
CA ARG A 105 1.74 11.70 -7.54
C ARG A 105 1.63 13.03 -6.82
N SER A 106 2.61 13.35 -5.98
CA SER A 106 2.65 14.62 -5.27
C SER A 106 4.07 15.11 -5.12
N SER A 107 4.29 16.37 -5.49
CA SER A 107 5.58 17.04 -5.37
C SER A 107 5.96 17.38 -3.93
N THR A 108 5.03 17.20 -2.97
CA THR A 108 5.22 17.62 -1.57
C THR A 108 4.88 16.56 -0.54
N TYR A 109 4.14 15.51 -0.90
CA TYR A 109 3.59 14.55 0.03
C TYR A 109 3.85 13.11 -0.42
N PRO A 110 4.19 12.19 0.50
CA PRO A 110 4.45 12.37 1.93
C PRO A 110 5.75 13.12 2.22
N VAL A 111 6.68 13.09 1.26
CA VAL A 111 7.92 13.90 1.22
C VAL A 111 8.06 14.49 -0.18
N PRO A 112 8.85 15.56 -0.36
CA PRO A 112 9.09 16.11 -1.69
C PRO A 112 9.71 15.08 -2.64
N SER A 113 9.08 14.88 -3.79
CA SER A 113 9.56 14.03 -4.88
C SER A 113 8.90 14.43 -6.19
N ASP A 114 9.68 14.53 -7.26
CA ASP A 114 9.19 14.90 -8.58
C ASP A 114 8.91 13.69 -9.49
N ASN A 115 9.36 12.50 -9.09
CA ASN A 115 9.39 11.31 -9.93
C ASN A 115 8.69 10.08 -9.34
N LEU A 116 8.25 10.13 -8.08
CA LEU A 116 7.60 9.00 -7.42
C LEU A 116 6.07 9.08 -7.50
N PHE A 117 5.45 7.92 -7.66
CA PHE A 117 4.03 7.72 -7.41
C PHE A 117 3.87 7.02 -6.06
N TRP A 118 3.05 7.55 -5.18
CA TRP A 118 3.00 7.08 -3.80
C TRP A 118 1.77 6.24 -3.55
N TYR A 119 1.95 5.03 -3.02
CA TYR A 119 0.90 4.29 -2.34
C TYR A 119 1.04 4.42 -0.82
N GLY A 120 -0.09 4.46 -0.11
CA GLY A 120 -0.12 4.47 1.36
C GLY A 120 -1.30 3.67 1.91
N PHE A 121 -1.12 3.10 3.10
CA PHE A 121 -2.13 2.30 3.78
C PHE A 121 -2.80 3.06 4.93
N ASP A 122 -3.99 2.61 5.34
CA ASP A 122 -4.79 3.29 6.38
C ASP A 122 -4.16 3.15 7.77
N CYS A 123 -4.33 4.21 8.57
CA CYS A 123 -3.60 4.47 9.79
C CYS A 123 -4.50 4.92 10.92
N ALA A 124 -5.78 5.21 10.66
CA ALA A 124 -6.66 5.88 11.60
C ALA A 124 -7.86 5.00 12.00
N HIS A 125 -7.58 3.72 12.28
CA HIS A 125 -8.56 2.75 12.76
C HIS A 125 -8.89 2.96 14.25
N LEU A 126 -10.11 2.55 14.64
CA LEU A 126 -10.65 2.72 15.99
C LEU A 126 -9.81 2.00 17.05
N ASP A 127 -9.18 0.89 16.67
CA ASP A 127 -8.39 -0.01 17.52
C ASP A 127 -6.88 0.25 17.45
N ASN A 128 -6.44 1.28 16.72
CA ASN A 128 -5.03 1.64 16.70
C ASN A 128 -4.58 2.05 18.11
N HIS A 129 -3.47 1.46 18.57
CA HIS A 129 -2.82 1.77 19.84
C HIS A 129 -1.31 2.05 19.65
N PRO A 130 -0.68 3.05 20.30
CA PRO A 130 0.69 3.46 19.95
C PRO A 130 1.73 2.44 20.39
N LEU A 131 1.31 1.51 21.25
CA LEU A 131 2.08 0.34 21.68
C LEU A 131 1.98 -0.83 20.70
N ILE A 132 1.01 -0.81 19.77
CA ILE A 132 0.81 -1.85 18.76
C ILE A 132 1.37 -1.38 17.42
N GLN A 133 0.84 -0.26 16.88
CA GLN A 133 1.34 0.36 15.66
C GLN A 133 2.56 1.24 15.97
N THR A 134 3.65 0.60 16.40
CA THR A 134 4.95 1.23 16.64
C THR A 134 5.62 1.64 15.33
N GLU A 135 6.70 2.42 15.39
CA GLU A 135 7.53 2.72 14.21
C GLU A 135 8.06 1.43 13.57
N GLU A 136 8.50 0.47 14.39
CA GLU A 136 9.01 -0.83 13.93
C GLU A 136 7.92 -1.65 13.22
N TYR A 137 6.69 -1.61 13.73
CA TYR A 137 5.54 -2.24 13.08
C TYR A 137 5.31 -1.65 11.68
N VAL A 138 5.24 -0.32 11.57
CA VAL A 138 5.04 0.36 10.28
C VAL A 138 6.18 0.08 9.31
N ARG A 139 7.43 0.01 9.79
CA ARG A 139 8.57 -0.37 8.95
C ARG A 139 8.42 -1.80 8.40
N LYS A 140 8.01 -2.76 9.24
CA LYS A 140 7.76 -4.14 8.83
C LYS A 140 6.62 -4.26 7.81
N GLU A 141 5.54 -3.51 8.00
CA GLU A 141 4.43 -3.43 7.03
C GLU A 141 4.93 -2.88 5.68
N LEU A 142 5.75 -1.83 5.68
CA LEU A 142 6.31 -1.27 4.45
C LEU A 142 7.28 -2.22 3.73
N HIS A 143 8.10 -2.97 4.47
CA HIS A 143 8.97 -4.00 3.90
C HIS A 143 8.15 -5.12 3.25
N SER A 144 7.12 -5.60 3.96
CA SER A 144 6.17 -6.58 3.43
C SER A 144 5.48 -6.07 2.17
N PHE A 145 5.05 -4.80 2.16
CA PHE A 145 4.40 -4.20 1.00
C PHE A 145 5.34 -4.10 -0.20
N ALA A 146 6.58 -3.64 0.00
CA ALA A 146 7.57 -3.59 -1.06
C ALA A 146 7.88 -4.99 -1.63
N ASP A 147 7.93 -6.02 -0.79
CA ASP A 147 8.12 -7.40 -1.24
C ASP A 147 6.95 -7.88 -2.12
N GLN A 148 5.72 -7.49 -1.77
CA GLN A 148 4.53 -7.79 -2.57
C GLN A 148 4.50 -7.06 -3.91
N LEU A 149 5.01 -5.83 -3.98
CA LEU A 149 5.13 -5.08 -5.24
C LEU A 149 6.10 -5.78 -6.20
N ILE A 150 7.21 -6.33 -5.68
CA ILE A 150 8.15 -7.11 -6.49
C ILE A 150 7.50 -8.41 -6.98
N GLU A 151 6.75 -9.09 -6.10
CA GLU A 151 6.01 -10.30 -6.45
C GLU A 151 4.98 -10.00 -7.54
N TYR A 152 4.25 -8.88 -7.44
CA TYR A 152 3.31 -8.41 -8.44
C TYR A 152 3.96 -8.27 -9.83
N GLU A 153 5.10 -7.58 -9.93
CA GLU A 153 5.84 -7.46 -11.20
C GLU A 153 6.28 -8.83 -11.74
N SER A 154 6.69 -9.74 -10.86
CA SER A 154 7.10 -11.09 -11.28
C SER A 154 5.94 -11.90 -11.87
N ILE A 155 4.73 -11.73 -11.35
CA ILE A 155 3.52 -12.38 -11.86
C ILE A 155 3.16 -11.82 -13.23
N LEU A 156 3.24 -10.50 -13.42
CA LEU A 156 2.99 -9.86 -14.72
C LEU A 156 3.99 -10.36 -15.78
N ALA A 157 5.27 -10.43 -15.45
CA ALA A 157 6.31 -10.88 -16.38
C ALA A 157 6.13 -12.34 -16.86
N VAL A 158 5.47 -13.19 -16.07
CA VAL A 158 5.16 -14.59 -16.47
C VAL A 158 3.95 -14.65 -17.40
N LYS A 159 3.03 -13.69 -17.32
CA LYS A 159 1.82 -13.65 -18.16
C LYS A 159 2.09 -13.14 -19.58
N GLU A 160 3.09 -12.28 -19.76
CA GLU A 160 3.44 -11.80 -21.09
C GLU A 160 4.03 -12.96 -21.92
N PRO A 161 3.42 -13.34 -23.06
CA PRO A 161 4.05 -14.30 -23.95
C PRO A 161 5.40 -13.73 -24.41
N PRO A 162 6.46 -14.56 -24.53
CA PRO A 162 7.73 -14.05 -25.05
C PRO A 162 7.47 -13.43 -26.42
N ASP A 163 7.86 -12.16 -26.57
CA ASP A 163 7.77 -11.40 -27.83
C ASP A 163 8.12 -12.34 -29.00
N GLU A 164 7.15 -12.56 -29.90
CA GLU A 164 7.37 -13.30 -31.13
C GLU A 164 8.36 -12.52 -31.99
N ALA A 165 9.65 -12.80 -31.80
CA ALA A 165 10.77 -12.30 -32.59
C ALA A 165 10.92 -13.03 -33.93
#